data_AF-A0A956D8V0-F1
#
_entry.id   AF-A0A956D8V0-F1
#
_cell.length_a   1.000
_cell.length_b   1.000
_cell.length_c   1.000
_cell.angle_alpha   90.00
_cell.angle_beta   90.00
_cell.angle_gamma   90.00
#
_symmetry.space_group_name_H-M   'P 1'
#
loop_
_entity.id
_entity.type
_entity.pdbx_description
1 polymer ?
#
loop_
_entity_poly.entity_id
_entity_poly.type
_entity_poly.pdbx_seq_one_letter_code
_entity_poly.pdbx_strand_id
1 'polypeptide(L)'
;MSDVTDTNDVTVRCPHATECAGCPAIDAPYDEQLRAKGERVDRALARFTALSSVRREDVRGATPIEGYRTRVKLVVDGTKIGLFARTGDHVVVDIPGCRVMSETTASAVALLRARLAKSAALARALVAIDLREVHTDEGPKLLLTLVLDESTQVATEAEARRLHTLAREAGVPIATVATSTRPSRSPQLLGRGLRVVSGPDA
;
A
#
# COMPACT_ATOMS: atom_id res chain seq x y z
N MET A 1 14.61 -33.40 -0.36
CA MET A 1 13.55 -33.14 0.63
C MET A 1 13.93 -31.87 1.33
N SER A 2 13.39 -30.76 0.83
CA SER A 2 13.81 -29.40 1.14
C SER A 2 13.40 -29.02 2.55
N ASP A 3 14.34 -28.42 3.26
CA ASP A 3 14.26 -27.91 4.61
C ASP A 3 13.14 -26.86 4.72
N VAL A 4 11.97 -27.27 5.23
CA VAL A 4 10.90 -26.34 5.59
C VAL A 4 11.27 -25.80 6.96
N THR A 5 12.05 -24.72 6.98
CA THR A 5 12.24 -23.92 8.19
C THR A 5 10.85 -23.52 8.70
N ASP A 6 10.52 -24.02 9.88
CA ASP A 6 9.27 -23.79 10.60
C ASP A 6 9.07 -22.28 10.79
N THR A 7 8.33 -21.63 9.88
CA THR A 7 8.05 -20.18 9.88
C THR A 7 7.12 -19.75 11.01
N ASN A 8 6.77 -20.67 11.91
CA ASN A 8 5.76 -20.48 12.93
C ASN A 8 6.22 -19.57 14.09
N ASP A 9 7.52 -19.43 14.39
CA ASP A 9 8.02 -18.53 15.45
C ASP A 9 8.68 -17.24 14.93
N VAL A 10 8.32 -16.79 13.72
CA VAL A 10 8.92 -15.58 13.13
C VAL A 10 8.07 -14.34 13.47
N THR A 11 8.71 -13.30 14.01
CA THR A 11 8.08 -11.98 14.20
C THR A 11 8.63 -10.96 13.20
N VAL A 12 7.74 -10.28 12.48
CA VAL A 12 8.12 -9.18 11.57
C VAL A 12 8.24 -7.89 12.38
N ARG A 13 9.47 -7.35 12.48
CA ARG A 13 9.71 -6.08 13.19
C ARG A 13 9.43 -4.88 12.28
N CYS A 14 8.24 -4.29 12.42
CA CYS A 14 7.85 -3.09 11.70
C CYS A 14 8.05 -1.85 12.58
N PRO A 15 8.88 -0.85 12.17
CA PRO A 15 9.10 0.36 12.98
C PRO A 15 7.85 1.23 13.14
N HIS A 16 6.79 0.97 12.37
CA HIS A 16 5.56 1.76 12.35
C HIS A 16 4.40 1.10 13.09
N ALA A 17 4.58 -0.09 13.66
CA ALA A 17 3.48 -0.95 14.12
C ALA A 17 2.65 -0.36 15.27
N THR A 18 3.24 0.53 16.07
CA THR A 18 2.55 1.22 17.18
C THR A 18 1.52 2.23 16.66
N GLU A 19 1.86 2.98 15.62
CA GLU A 19 1.06 4.13 15.14
C GLU A 19 0.26 3.83 13.86
N CYS A 20 0.84 3.08 12.92
CA CYS A 20 0.23 2.78 11.63
C CYS A 20 -0.88 1.73 11.76
N ALA A 21 -2.07 2.03 11.23
CA ALA A 21 -3.21 1.11 11.28
C ALA A 21 -3.13 -0.06 10.28
N GLY A 22 -2.08 -0.15 9.45
CA GLY A 22 -2.02 -1.07 8.31
C GLY A 22 -1.94 -2.55 8.66
N CYS A 23 -1.26 -2.91 9.76
CA CYS A 23 -1.00 -4.31 10.12
C CYS A 23 -1.19 -4.52 11.63
N PRO A 24 -2.44 -4.73 12.11
CA PRO A 24 -2.76 -4.72 13.54
C PRO A 24 -2.06 -5.78 14.40
N ALA A 25 -1.53 -6.84 13.80
CA ALA A 25 -0.94 -7.99 14.47
C ALA A 25 0.53 -8.25 14.04
N ILE A 26 1.17 -7.31 13.36
CA ILE A 26 2.48 -7.55 12.73
C ILE A 26 3.60 -7.88 13.72
N ASP A 27 3.53 -7.33 14.93
CA ASP A 27 4.51 -7.57 16.00
C ASP A 27 4.25 -8.84 16.81
N ALA A 28 3.16 -9.57 16.55
CA ALA A 28 2.92 -10.87 17.17
C ALA A 28 3.70 -11.97 16.42
N PRO A 29 4.20 -13.00 17.12
CA PRO A 29 4.68 -14.23 16.50
C PRO A 29 3.72 -14.78 15.45
N TYR A 30 4.24 -15.31 14.34
CA TYR A 30 3.40 -15.64 13.20
C TYR A 30 2.38 -16.75 13.51
N ASP A 31 2.76 -17.76 14.28
CA ASP A 31 1.86 -18.79 14.81
C ASP A 31 0.72 -18.20 15.66
N GLU A 32 1.00 -17.22 16.51
CA GLU A 32 -0.01 -16.50 17.28
C GLU A 32 -0.98 -15.78 16.35
N GLN A 33 -0.50 -15.16 15.26
CA GLN A 33 -1.38 -14.56 14.27
C GLN A 33 -2.30 -15.60 13.62
N LEU A 34 -1.79 -16.80 13.30
CA LEU A 34 -2.58 -17.89 12.70
C LEU A 34 -3.62 -18.43 13.69
N ARG A 35 -3.21 -18.69 14.94
CA ARG A 35 -4.11 -19.14 16.01
C ARG A 35 -5.22 -18.11 16.26
N ALA A 36 -4.88 -16.83 16.41
CA ALA A 36 -5.85 -15.76 16.64
C ALA A 36 -6.86 -15.61 15.48
N LYS A 37 -6.41 -15.79 14.22
CA LYS A 37 -7.30 -15.84 13.05
C LYS A 37 -8.25 -17.04 13.11
N GLY A 38 -7.74 -18.20 13.50
CA GLY A 38 -8.52 -19.43 13.66
C GLY A 38 -9.62 -19.27 14.70
N GLU A 39 -9.24 -18.86 15.91
CA GLU A 39 -10.18 -18.62 17.01
C GLU A 39 -11.23 -17.57 16.66
N ARG A 40 -10.90 -16.57 15.82
CA ARG A 40 -11.86 -15.57 15.35
C ARG A 40 -12.96 -16.21 14.51
N VAL A 41 -12.63 -17.19 13.66
CA VAL A 41 -13.61 -17.95 12.89
C VAL A 41 -14.43 -18.84 13.81
N ASP A 42 -13.79 -19.55 14.74
CA ASP A 42 -14.48 -20.43 15.69
C ASP A 42 -15.50 -19.66 16.55
N ARG A 43 -15.10 -18.49 17.07
CA ARG A 43 -16.00 -17.57 17.80
C ARG A 43 -17.14 -17.06 16.94
N ALA A 44 -16.92 -16.84 15.65
CA ALA A 44 -17.98 -16.39 14.73
C ALA A 44 -19.00 -17.50 14.45
N LEU A 45 -18.54 -18.74 14.24
CA LEU A 45 -19.39 -19.91 13.99
C LEU A 45 -20.22 -20.28 15.23
N ALA A 46 -19.62 -20.23 16.43
CA ALA A 46 -20.28 -20.57 17.70
C ALA A 46 -21.53 -19.72 18.01
N ARG A 47 -21.69 -18.55 17.36
CA ARG A 47 -22.89 -17.71 17.50
C ARG A 47 -24.14 -18.34 16.88
N PHE A 48 -23.98 -19.37 16.04
CA PHE A 48 -25.06 -20.01 15.31
C PHE A 48 -25.10 -21.50 15.64
N THR A 49 -26.11 -21.91 16.42
CA THR A 49 -26.29 -23.32 16.84
C THR A 49 -26.39 -24.29 15.66
N ALA A 50 -26.96 -23.84 14.54
CA ALA A 50 -27.05 -24.58 13.28
C ALA A 50 -25.67 -24.97 12.69
N LEU A 51 -24.59 -24.32 13.11
CA LEU A 51 -23.22 -24.57 12.65
C LEU A 51 -22.38 -25.35 13.67
N SER A 52 -22.97 -25.89 14.73
CA SER A 52 -22.26 -26.59 15.82
C SER A 52 -21.48 -27.84 15.38
N SER A 53 -21.86 -28.46 14.26
CA SER A 53 -21.16 -29.59 13.65
C SER A 53 -20.01 -29.18 12.73
N VAL A 54 -19.94 -27.91 12.32
CA VAL A 54 -18.86 -27.43 11.45
C VAL A 54 -17.55 -27.43 12.23
N ARG A 55 -16.49 -27.90 11.57
CA ARG A 55 -15.10 -27.84 12.06
C ARG A 55 -14.28 -27.09 11.02
N ARG A 56 -13.48 -26.14 11.50
CA ARG A 56 -12.57 -25.36 10.69
C ARG A 56 -11.27 -26.15 10.50
N GLU A 57 -10.71 -26.14 9.29
CA GLU A 57 -9.33 -26.58 9.04
C GLU A 57 -8.32 -25.57 9.60
N ASP A 58 -7.07 -25.96 9.80
CA ASP A 58 -6.02 -25.04 10.26
C ASP A 58 -5.84 -23.82 9.34
N VAL A 59 -5.43 -22.69 9.92
CA VAL A 59 -5.21 -21.48 9.11
C VAL A 59 -3.96 -21.70 8.28
N ARG A 60 -4.11 -21.72 6.95
CA ARG A 60 -2.98 -21.80 6.05
C ARG A 60 -2.11 -20.54 6.16
N GLY A 61 -0.86 -20.72 6.59
CA GLY A 61 0.16 -19.68 6.57
C GLY A 61 0.49 -19.21 5.16
N ALA A 62 0.94 -17.96 5.06
CA ALA A 62 1.44 -17.35 3.85
C ALA A 62 2.97 -17.43 3.81
N THR A 63 3.51 -17.64 2.62
CA THR A 63 4.93 -17.49 2.33
C THR A 63 5.03 -16.70 1.03
N PRO A 64 5.60 -15.48 1.03
CA PRO A 64 6.28 -14.79 2.14
C PRO A 64 5.32 -14.07 3.12
N ILE A 65 5.84 -13.72 4.31
CA ILE A 65 5.12 -12.91 5.34
C ILE A 65 5.55 -11.42 5.36
N GLU A 66 6.54 -11.05 4.56
CA GLU A 66 6.98 -9.69 4.26
C GLU A 66 6.94 -9.48 2.74
N GLY A 67 6.97 -8.22 2.28
CA GLY A 67 7.06 -7.91 0.85
C GLY A 67 5.87 -8.37 -0.01
N TYR A 68 4.80 -8.90 0.57
CA TYR A 68 3.71 -9.54 -0.16
C TYR A 68 2.70 -8.56 -0.76
N ARG A 69 2.73 -7.29 -0.38
CA ARG A 69 1.71 -6.30 -0.76
C ARG A 69 2.08 -5.63 -2.07
N THR A 70 1.53 -6.19 -3.14
CA THR A 70 1.71 -5.72 -4.54
C THR A 70 0.82 -4.54 -4.91
N ARG A 71 -0.16 -4.17 -4.07
CA ARG A 71 -0.95 -2.94 -4.24
C ARG A 71 -1.04 -2.14 -2.95
N VAL A 72 -0.66 -0.86 -3.03
CA VAL A 72 -0.79 0.08 -1.92
C VAL A 72 -1.56 1.31 -2.32
N LYS A 73 -2.37 1.77 -1.38
CA LYS A 73 -3.18 2.98 -1.44
C LYS A 73 -2.78 3.81 -0.24
N LEU A 74 -2.00 4.87 -0.47
CA LEU A 74 -1.40 5.65 0.59
C LEU A 74 -1.90 7.08 0.52
N VAL A 75 -2.19 7.66 1.67
CA VAL A 75 -2.54 9.07 1.83
C VAL A 75 -1.25 9.89 1.83
N VAL A 76 -1.32 11.07 1.23
CA VAL A 76 -0.21 12.03 1.21
C VAL A 76 -0.64 13.28 1.97
N ASP A 77 0.24 13.74 2.86
CA ASP A 77 0.11 14.99 3.60
C ASP A 77 1.45 15.73 3.57
N GLY A 78 1.54 16.73 2.68
CA GLY A 78 2.79 17.41 2.37
C GLY A 78 3.83 16.45 1.81
N THR A 79 4.85 16.15 2.61
CA THR A 79 5.92 15.21 2.25
C THR A 79 5.76 13.83 2.89
N LYS A 80 4.75 13.64 3.75
CA LYS A 80 4.45 12.34 4.38
C LYS A 80 3.66 11.48 3.41
N ILE A 81 4.00 10.20 3.33
CA ILE A 81 3.26 9.20 2.56
C ILE A 81 2.96 8.01 3.47
N GLY A 82 1.68 7.73 3.70
CA GLY A 82 1.35 6.59 4.53
C GLY A 82 -0.12 6.31 4.75
N LEU A 83 -0.44 5.91 5.97
CA LEU A 83 -1.80 5.55 6.39
C LEU A 83 -2.21 6.42 7.56
N PHE A 84 -3.50 6.48 7.84
CA PHE A 84 -3.99 7.14 9.03
C PHE A 84 -3.57 6.41 10.31
N ALA A 85 -3.36 7.18 11.37
CA ALA A 85 -3.06 6.68 12.70
C ALA A 85 -4.20 5.81 13.25
N ARG A 86 -3.86 4.90 14.16
CA ARG A 86 -4.83 4.03 14.85
C ARG A 86 -5.86 4.79 15.70
N THR A 87 -5.58 6.04 16.07
CA THR A 87 -6.47 6.88 16.91
C THR A 87 -7.76 7.29 16.22
N GLY A 88 -7.79 7.27 14.87
CA GLY A 88 -8.97 7.66 14.09
C GLY A 88 -9.03 9.13 13.70
N ASP A 89 -8.06 9.96 14.09
CA ASP A 89 -8.06 11.42 13.90
C ASP A 89 -7.70 11.89 12.48
N HIS A 90 -7.68 10.99 11.49
CA HIS A 90 -7.20 11.26 10.12
C HIS A 90 -5.80 11.88 10.02
N VAL A 91 -4.95 11.66 11.04
CA VAL A 91 -3.54 12.07 11.02
C VAL A 91 -2.74 11.06 10.21
N VAL A 92 -2.01 11.53 9.19
CA VAL A 92 -1.14 10.67 8.38
C VAL A 92 0.12 10.30 9.16
N VAL A 93 0.29 9.00 9.39
CA VAL A 93 1.53 8.39 9.88
C VAL A 93 2.44 8.17 8.68
N ASP A 94 3.64 8.72 8.76
CA ASP A 94 4.63 8.55 7.71
C ASP A 94 5.30 7.18 7.81
N ILE A 95 5.27 6.36 6.75
CA ILE A 95 5.70 4.94 6.81
C ILE A 95 6.84 4.56 5.83
N PRO A 96 8.02 5.20 5.89
CA PRO A 96 9.16 4.77 5.08
C PRO A 96 9.61 3.34 5.43
N GLY A 97 9.89 2.50 4.44
CA GLY A 97 10.33 1.11 4.71
C GLY A 97 9.24 0.20 5.29
N CYS A 98 7.99 0.38 4.86
CA CYS A 98 6.88 -0.51 5.23
C CYS A 98 7.19 -1.97 4.86
N ARG A 99 7.25 -2.85 5.88
CA ARG A 99 7.71 -4.25 5.75
C ARG A 99 6.90 -5.13 4.79
N VAL A 100 5.63 -4.79 4.60
CA VAL A 100 4.74 -5.60 3.77
C VAL A 100 4.71 -5.14 2.31
N MET A 101 5.25 -3.96 1.97
CA MET A 101 5.32 -3.50 0.58
C MET A 101 6.31 -4.33 -0.21
N SER A 102 5.94 -4.76 -1.42
CA SER A 102 6.89 -5.37 -2.34
C SER A 102 8.06 -4.41 -2.63
N GLU A 103 9.21 -4.96 -3.00
CA GLU A 103 10.39 -4.14 -3.35
C GLU A 103 10.07 -3.12 -4.44
N THR A 104 9.32 -3.53 -5.46
CA THR A 104 8.88 -2.65 -6.55
C THR A 104 8.03 -1.50 -6.02
N THR A 105 7.00 -1.77 -5.23
CA THR A 105 6.13 -0.72 -4.69
C THR A 105 6.88 0.20 -3.72
N ALA A 106 7.79 -0.35 -2.91
CA ALA A 106 8.62 0.42 -1.98
C ALA A 106 9.57 1.39 -2.70
N SER A 107 10.20 0.97 -3.81
CA SER A 107 11.08 1.84 -4.59
C SER A 107 10.33 3.02 -5.23
N ALA A 108 9.12 2.80 -5.73
CA ALA A 108 8.28 3.88 -6.23
C ALA A 108 7.81 4.86 -5.13
N VAL A 109 7.46 4.36 -3.95
CA VAL A 109 7.15 5.24 -2.79
C VAL A 109 8.37 6.09 -2.41
N ALA A 110 9.58 5.52 -2.41
CA ALA A 110 10.81 6.26 -2.13
C ALA A 110 11.07 7.37 -3.16
N LEU A 111 10.89 7.07 -4.46
CA LEU A 111 10.99 8.05 -5.54
C LEU A 111 9.99 9.22 -5.34
N LEU A 112 8.74 8.89 -5.01
CA LEU A 112 7.69 9.89 -4.77
C LEU A 112 8.03 10.79 -3.57
N ARG A 113 8.53 10.22 -2.47
CA ARG A 113 8.99 11.00 -1.31
C ARG A 113 10.09 11.99 -1.70
N ALA A 114 11.08 11.53 -2.46
CA ALA A 114 12.16 12.39 -2.95
C ALA A 114 11.62 13.52 -3.86
N ARG A 115 10.58 13.23 -4.66
CA ARG A 115 9.95 14.25 -5.50
C ARG A 115 9.17 15.28 -4.68
N LEU A 116 8.38 14.84 -3.69
CA LEU A 116 7.59 15.73 -2.81
C LEU A 116 8.49 16.71 -2.07
N ALA A 117 9.63 16.25 -1.55
CA ALA A 117 10.62 17.10 -0.90
C ALA A 117 11.19 18.19 -1.82
N LYS A 118 11.17 17.98 -3.15
CA LYS A 118 11.68 18.90 -4.18
C LYS A 118 10.59 19.66 -4.94
N SER A 119 9.32 19.55 -4.55
CA SER A 119 8.19 20.19 -5.26
C SER A 119 7.10 20.59 -4.28
N ALA A 120 7.15 21.85 -3.84
CA ALA A 120 6.08 22.41 -3.02
C ALA A 120 4.73 22.41 -3.75
N ALA A 121 4.72 22.48 -5.09
CA ALA A 121 3.50 22.36 -5.88
C ALA A 121 2.90 20.96 -5.76
N LEU A 122 3.71 19.90 -5.95
CA LEU A 122 3.23 18.52 -5.81
C LEU A 122 2.85 18.19 -4.37
N ALA A 123 3.64 18.64 -3.39
CA ALA A 123 3.36 18.41 -1.97
C ALA A 123 2.04 19.04 -1.50
N ARG A 124 1.59 20.13 -2.16
CA ARG A 124 0.26 20.72 -1.90
C ARG A 124 -0.87 20.03 -2.67
N ALA A 125 -0.58 19.54 -3.87
CA ALA A 125 -1.60 19.01 -4.77
C ALA A 125 -1.89 17.51 -4.57
N LEU A 126 -0.88 16.72 -4.23
CA LEU A 126 -1.01 15.27 -4.10
C LEU A 126 -1.61 14.91 -2.74
N VAL A 127 -2.77 14.27 -2.76
CA VAL A 127 -3.49 13.87 -1.54
C VAL A 127 -3.46 12.37 -1.29
N ALA A 128 -3.17 11.58 -2.33
CA ALA A 128 -2.98 10.15 -2.21
C ALA A 128 -2.27 9.56 -3.44
N ILE A 129 -1.81 8.32 -3.31
CA ILE A 129 -1.29 7.51 -4.40
C ILE A 129 -1.93 6.12 -4.37
N ASP A 130 -2.13 5.54 -5.56
CA ASP A 130 -2.40 4.11 -5.75
C ASP A 130 -1.29 3.54 -6.61
N LEU A 131 -0.55 2.58 -6.06
CA LEU A 131 0.48 1.84 -6.76
C LEU A 131 0.02 0.40 -6.87
N ARG A 132 0.01 -0.12 -8.10
CA ARG A 132 -0.28 -1.52 -8.37
C ARG A 132 0.85 -2.14 -9.17
N GLU A 133 1.49 -3.14 -8.58
CA GLU A 133 2.41 -4.02 -9.26
C GLU A 133 1.64 -5.00 -10.16
N VAL A 134 2.15 -5.16 -11.37
CA VAL A 134 1.70 -6.11 -12.38
C VAL A 134 2.91 -6.89 -12.86
N HIS A 135 2.73 -8.17 -13.12
CA HIS A 135 3.80 -9.03 -13.61
C HIS A 135 3.64 -9.18 -15.12
N THR A 136 4.72 -8.92 -15.85
CA THR A 136 4.81 -9.15 -17.30
C THR A 136 5.94 -10.13 -17.58
N ASP A 137 6.10 -10.53 -18.84
CA ASP A 137 7.22 -11.39 -19.27
C ASP A 137 8.59 -10.71 -19.05
N GLU A 138 8.61 -9.39 -18.90
CA GLU A 138 9.80 -8.58 -18.62
C GLU A 138 10.02 -8.34 -17.11
N GLY A 139 9.24 -8.97 -16.24
CA GLY A 139 9.29 -8.80 -14.80
C GLY A 139 8.24 -7.83 -14.23
N PRO A 140 8.38 -7.41 -12.95
CA PRO A 140 7.40 -6.57 -12.28
C PRO A 140 7.41 -5.14 -12.85
N LYS A 141 6.22 -4.63 -13.14
CA LYS A 141 5.98 -3.23 -13.53
C LYS A 141 4.96 -2.60 -12.59
N LEU A 142 4.93 -1.27 -12.54
CA LEU A 142 3.99 -0.52 -11.71
C LEU A 142 3.04 0.34 -12.55
N LEU A 143 1.78 0.31 -12.14
CA LEU A 143 0.77 1.28 -12.50
C LEU A 143 0.65 2.27 -11.34
N LEU A 144 1.07 3.51 -11.57
CA LEU A 144 1.00 4.61 -10.60
C LEU A 144 -0.19 5.50 -10.93
N THR A 145 -1.08 5.72 -9.95
CA THR A 145 -2.09 6.77 -10.00
C THR A 145 -1.80 7.83 -8.94
N LEU A 146 -1.61 9.06 -9.37
CA LEU A 146 -1.52 10.25 -8.53
C LEU A 146 -2.94 10.77 -8.27
N VAL A 147 -3.36 10.81 -7.02
CA VAL A 147 -4.65 11.38 -6.62
C VAL A 147 -4.41 12.81 -6.20
N LEU A 148 -4.97 13.74 -6.97
CA LEU A 148 -4.79 15.17 -6.80
C LEU A 148 -6.01 15.78 -6.12
N ASP A 149 -5.79 16.82 -5.33
CA ASP A 149 -6.87 17.66 -4.86
C ASP A 149 -7.51 18.37 -6.07
N GLU A 150 -8.84 18.29 -6.17
CA GLU A 150 -9.58 18.85 -7.30
C GLU A 150 -9.34 20.36 -7.51
N SER A 151 -8.99 21.10 -6.45
CA SER A 151 -8.68 22.54 -6.53
C SER A 151 -7.34 22.85 -7.20
N THR A 152 -6.51 21.84 -7.50
CA THR A 152 -5.11 22.00 -7.96
C THR A 152 -4.84 21.48 -9.38
N GLN A 153 -5.90 21.25 -10.16
CA GLN A 153 -5.91 20.43 -11.38
C GLN A 153 -4.98 20.90 -12.54
N VAL A 154 -4.63 22.19 -12.63
CA VAL A 154 -4.04 22.76 -13.87
C VAL A 154 -2.51 22.63 -13.97
N ALA A 155 -1.77 22.48 -12.86
CA ALA A 155 -0.30 22.52 -12.86
C ALA A 155 0.42 21.16 -12.72
N THR A 156 -0.33 20.05 -12.71
CA THR A 156 0.13 18.76 -12.18
C THR A 156 0.42 17.70 -13.25
N GLU A 157 -0.03 17.88 -14.49
CA GLU A 157 0.29 16.92 -15.57
C GLU A 157 1.77 16.91 -15.94
N ALA A 158 2.38 18.09 -16.02
CA ALA A 158 3.81 18.22 -16.31
C ALA A 158 4.64 17.51 -15.22
N GLU A 159 4.19 17.59 -13.97
CA GLU A 159 4.83 16.91 -12.85
C GLU A 159 4.62 15.38 -12.90
N ALA A 160 3.42 14.94 -13.28
CA ALA A 160 3.12 13.53 -13.47
C ALA A 160 3.93 12.92 -14.63
N ARG A 161 4.09 13.64 -15.75
CA ARG A 161 4.99 13.27 -16.86
C ARG A 161 6.44 13.23 -16.41
N ARG A 162 6.89 14.23 -15.64
CA ARG A 162 8.25 14.28 -15.10
C ARG A 162 8.54 13.09 -14.17
N LEU A 163 7.57 12.66 -13.36
CA LEU A 163 7.70 11.48 -12.51
C LEU A 163 7.96 10.21 -13.32
N HIS A 164 7.31 10.05 -14.48
CA HIS A 164 7.58 8.92 -15.37
C HIS A 164 9.03 8.93 -15.88
N THR A 165 9.54 10.09 -16.32
CA THR A 165 10.94 10.21 -16.76
C THR A 165 11.92 9.91 -15.63
N LEU A 166 11.71 10.49 -14.44
CA LEU A 166 12.56 10.26 -13.26
C LEU A 166 12.55 8.80 -12.83
N ALA A 167 11.42 8.10 -12.95
CA ALA A 167 11.32 6.68 -12.64
C ALA A 167 12.23 5.85 -13.56
N ARG A 168 12.22 6.14 -14.86
CA ARG A 168 13.10 5.48 -15.84
C ARG A 168 14.57 5.73 -15.54
N GLU A 169 14.95 6.97 -15.25
CA GLU A 169 16.32 7.34 -14.88
C GLU A 169 16.79 6.66 -13.59
N ALA A 170 15.89 6.46 -12.64
CA ALA A 170 16.17 5.80 -11.37
C ALA A 170 16.03 4.27 -11.41
N GLY A 171 15.70 3.67 -12.56
CA GLY A 171 15.47 2.23 -12.69
C GLY A 171 14.22 1.71 -11.97
N VAL A 172 13.29 2.58 -11.59
CA VAL A 172 12.02 2.21 -10.97
C VAL A 172 11.03 1.83 -12.08
N PRO A 173 10.47 0.61 -12.10
CA PRO A 173 9.75 0.08 -13.26
C PRO A 173 8.29 0.58 -13.33
N ILE A 174 8.07 1.90 -13.31
CA ILE A 174 6.75 2.49 -13.53
C ILE A 174 6.43 2.44 -15.03
N ALA A 175 5.49 1.58 -15.39
CA ALA A 175 5.00 1.45 -16.77
C ALA A 175 4.01 2.56 -17.12
N THR A 176 3.14 2.93 -16.18
CA THR A 176 2.08 3.92 -16.44
C THR A 176 1.97 4.90 -15.27
N VAL A 177 1.82 6.18 -15.59
CA VAL A 177 1.41 7.22 -14.65
C VAL A 177 0.04 7.72 -15.09
N ALA A 178 -0.90 7.71 -14.16
CA ALA A 178 -2.23 8.26 -14.30
C ALA A 178 -2.50 9.31 -13.22
N THR A 179 -3.48 10.17 -13.46
CA THR A 179 -4.00 11.14 -12.51
C THR A 179 -5.47 10.88 -12.25
N SER A 180 -5.93 11.11 -11.02
CA SER A 180 -7.36 11.23 -10.67
C SER A 180 -7.55 12.42 -9.74
N THR A 181 -8.77 12.98 -9.68
CA THR A 181 -9.08 14.11 -8.78
C THR A 181 -10.02 13.68 -7.68
N ARG A 182 -9.73 14.11 -6.45
CA ARG A 182 -10.53 13.79 -5.26
C ARG A 182 -11.08 15.08 -4.64
N PRO A 183 -12.40 15.16 -4.37
CA PRO A 183 -12.96 16.24 -3.58
C PRO A 183 -12.42 16.27 -2.16
N SER A 184 -12.29 17.48 -1.61
CA SER A 184 -11.84 17.65 -0.24
C SER A 184 -12.74 16.85 0.73
N ARG A 185 -12.12 16.18 1.71
CA ARG A 185 -12.79 15.36 2.74
C ARG A 185 -13.59 14.15 2.22
N SER A 186 -13.48 13.77 0.94
CA SER A 186 -14.11 12.53 0.45
C SER A 186 -13.53 11.30 1.15
N PRO A 187 -14.34 10.36 1.67
CA PRO A 187 -13.83 9.11 2.25
C PRO A 187 -13.27 8.16 1.18
N GLN A 188 -13.62 8.37 -0.10
CA GLN A 188 -13.12 7.58 -1.21
C GLN A 188 -11.75 8.11 -1.65
N LEU A 189 -10.74 7.23 -1.64
CA LEU A 189 -9.37 7.61 -2.00
C LEU A 189 -9.19 7.83 -3.50
N LEU A 190 -9.65 6.88 -4.33
CA LEU A 190 -9.65 7.04 -5.78
C LEU A 190 -10.85 7.89 -6.16
N GLY A 191 -10.58 9.06 -6.71
CA GLY A 191 -11.62 10.01 -7.08
C GLY A 191 -12.12 9.81 -8.52
N ARG A 192 -12.49 10.91 -9.17
CA ARG A 192 -13.06 10.93 -10.52
C ARG A 192 -11.99 11.26 -11.57
N GLY A 193 -12.36 11.17 -12.84
CA GLY A 193 -11.53 11.67 -13.94
C GLY A 193 -10.18 10.96 -14.07
N LEU A 194 -10.15 9.65 -13.85
CA LEU A 194 -8.94 8.86 -14.10
C LEU A 194 -8.47 9.08 -15.53
N ARG A 195 -7.24 9.51 -15.69
CA ARG A 195 -6.63 9.75 -17.00
C ARG A 195 -5.17 9.32 -16.98
N VAL A 196 -4.77 8.54 -17.97
CA VAL A 196 -3.38 8.18 -18.20
C VAL A 196 -2.65 9.39 -18.77
N VAL A 197 -1.48 9.71 -18.23
CA VAL A 197 -0.66 10.86 -18.66
C VAL A 197 0.70 10.47 -19.22
N SER A 198 1.16 9.25 -18.94
CA SER A 198 2.38 8.65 -19.47
C SER A 198 2.28 7.14 -19.40
N GLY A 199 2.77 6.44 -20.42
CA GLY A 199 2.74 4.99 -20.53
C GLY A 199 2.40 4.54 -21.95
N PRO A 200 2.22 3.22 -22.18
CA PRO A 200 1.97 2.67 -23.51
C PRO A 200 0.70 3.19 -24.20
N ASP A 201 -0.31 3.57 -23.41
CA ASP A 201 -1.62 4.02 -23.88
C ASP A 201 -1.82 5.55 -23.77
N ALA A 202 -0.74 6.33 -23.61
CA ALA A 202 -0.76 7.77 -23.27
C ALA A 202 -0.42 8.70 -24.44
#